data_AF-A0A6B4JRM0-F1
#
_entry.id   AF-A0A6B4JRM0-F1
#
_cell.length_a   1.000
_cell.length_b   1.000
_cell.length_c   1.000
_cell.angle_alpha   90.00
_cell.angle_beta   90.00
_cell.angle_gamma   90.00
#
_symmetry.space_group_name_H-M   'P 1'
#
loop_
_entity.id
_entity.type
_entity.pdbx_description
1 polymer ?
#
loop_
_entity_poly.entity_id
_entity_poly.type
_entity_poly.pdbx_seq_one_letter_code
_entity_poly.pdbx_strand_id
1 'polypeptide(L)'
;MGNRVSLLEKGLYRVFNGKRTINSTIFLKEFEKENTQLKELIELSKKVSGECKEKIDKDILLLKEGLKGEQNVYFQIKNSFIPMLALHDIRLEYEEYTAQFDFILITKKCIYVLETKKLSGNIEINEDGDFIRTIRTKQGKFYKEGMESPITQNERHINILKEILRKENLVNNFPIKSLVVIANPKTIIKKAEVQNI
;
A
#
# COMPACT_ATOMS: atom_id res chain seq x y z
N MET A 1 10.25 12.66 15.62
CA MET A 1 11.05 11.55 15.06
C MET A 1 11.09 10.28 15.92
N GLY A 2 11.09 10.34 17.26
CA GLY A 2 11.46 9.20 18.12
C GLY A 2 10.49 8.01 18.34
N ASN A 3 9.35 7.88 17.65
CA ASN A 3 8.36 6.81 17.97
C ASN A 3 7.97 5.85 16.83
N ARG A 4 8.34 6.14 15.57
CA ARG A 4 7.92 5.34 14.41
C ARG A 4 9.03 4.44 13.86
N VAL A 5 10.27 4.93 13.83
CA VAL A 5 11.46 4.09 13.58
C VAL A 5 11.56 3.00 14.65
N SER A 6 11.22 3.31 15.91
CA SER A 6 11.25 2.37 17.03
C SER A 6 10.37 1.12 16.84
N LEU A 7 9.26 1.21 16.09
CA LEU A 7 8.42 0.05 15.76
C LEU A 7 9.11 -0.88 14.75
N LEU A 8 9.74 -0.31 13.71
CA LEU A 8 10.53 -1.06 12.74
C LEU A 8 11.73 -1.70 13.41
N GLU A 9 12.46 -0.97 14.26
CA GLU A 9 13.57 -1.47 15.07
C GLU A 9 13.16 -2.67 15.93
N LYS A 10 12.07 -2.53 16.71
CA LYS A 10 11.53 -3.61 17.54
C LYS A 10 11.17 -4.83 16.70
N GLY A 11 10.59 -4.61 15.51
CA GLY A 11 10.27 -5.69 14.58
C GLY A 11 11.51 -6.43 14.07
N LEU A 12 12.50 -5.70 13.58
CA LEU A 12 13.75 -6.26 13.08
C LEU A 12 14.51 -7.00 14.18
N TYR A 13 14.63 -6.40 15.37
CA TYR A 13 15.23 -7.05 16.53
C TYR A 13 14.55 -8.39 16.85
N ARG A 14 13.22 -8.43 16.86
CA ARG A 14 12.46 -9.66 17.12
C ARG A 14 12.68 -10.72 16.04
N VAL A 15 12.83 -10.34 14.77
CA VAL A 15 13.10 -11.28 13.67
C VAL A 15 14.53 -11.82 13.72
N PHE A 16 15.53 -10.96 13.92
CA PHE A 16 16.94 -11.34 13.88
C PHE A 16 17.44 -12.02 15.16
N ASN A 17 16.98 -11.57 16.32
CA ASN A 17 17.44 -12.04 17.63
C ASN A 17 16.44 -12.98 18.32
N GLY A 18 15.15 -12.90 17.99
CA GLY A 18 14.10 -13.73 18.58
C GLY A 18 13.90 -15.09 17.88
N LYS A 19 14.97 -15.72 17.36
CA LYS A 19 15.00 -16.77 16.30
C LYS A 19 14.03 -17.99 16.44
N ARG A 20 13.26 -18.12 17.51
CA ARG A 20 12.33 -19.25 17.77
C ARG A 20 10.88 -18.87 18.12
N THR A 21 10.47 -17.60 18.13
CA THR A 21 9.14 -17.20 18.66
C THR A 21 8.08 -16.77 17.63
N ILE A 22 8.44 -16.60 16.36
CA ILE A 22 7.48 -16.24 15.31
C ILE A 22 7.13 -17.51 14.54
N ASN A 23 5.94 -18.05 14.79
CA ASN A 23 5.38 -19.24 14.15
C ASN A 23 4.13 -18.93 13.30
N SER A 24 3.65 -17.68 13.34
CA SER A 24 2.51 -17.17 12.59
C SER A 24 2.70 -15.67 12.31
N THR A 25 1.74 -15.07 11.61
CA THR A 25 1.69 -13.62 11.40
C THR A 25 1.45 -12.89 12.73
N ILE A 26 2.31 -11.93 13.05
CA ILE A 26 2.13 -11.05 14.21
C ILE A 26 2.10 -9.60 13.73
N PHE A 27 0.99 -8.91 13.94
CA PHE A 27 0.91 -7.48 13.65
C PHE A 27 1.52 -6.67 14.81
N LEU A 28 2.48 -5.80 14.49
CA LEU A 28 3.05 -4.82 15.41
C LEU A 28 2.29 -3.49 15.38
N LYS A 29 1.67 -3.17 14.23
CA LYS A 29 0.66 -2.13 14.08
C LYS A 29 -0.51 -2.73 13.28
N GLU A 30 -1.67 -2.84 13.91
CA GLU A 30 -2.88 -3.44 13.30
C GLU A 30 -3.63 -2.44 12.42
N PHE A 31 -4.52 -2.94 11.57
CA PHE A 31 -5.46 -2.12 10.82
C PHE A 31 -6.43 -1.40 11.77
N GLU A 32 -6.49 -0.07 11.65
CA GLU A 32 -7.41 0.76 12.42
C GLU A 32 -8.74 0.88 11.67
N LYS A 33 -9.83 0.36 12.27
CA LYS A 33 -11.18 0.47 11.69
C LYS A 33 -11.66 1.92 11.62
N GLU A 34 -11.21 2.76 12.54
CA GLU A 34 -11.58 4.16 12.59
C GLU A 34 -10.55 4.99 11.81
N ASN A 35 -10.99 5.65 10.74
CA ASN A 35 -10.13 6.53 9.95
C ASN A 35 -10.50 7.99 10.19
N THR A 36 -9.59 8.77 10.78
CA THR A 36 -9.81 10.18 11.13
C THR A 36 -10.09 11.05 9.90
N GLN A 37 -9.34 10.87 8.82
CA GLN A 37 -9.54 11.61 7.56
C GLN A 37 -10.96 11.38 7.00
N LEU A 38 -11.45 10.15 7.05
CA LEU A 38 -12.82 9.82 6.62
C LEU A 38 -13.86 10.52 7.49
N LYS A 39 -13.67 10.56 8.82
CA LYS A 39 -14.56 11.29 9.74
C LYS A 39 -14.57 12.79 9.39
N GLU A 40 -13.41 13.39 9.19
CA GLU A 40 -13.27 14.80 8.84
C GLU A 40 -13.93 15.15 7.50
N LEU A 41 -13.74 14.31 6.47
CA LEU A 41 -14.40 14.51 5.16
C LEU A 41 -15.92 14.42 5.26
N ILE A 42 -16.44 13.46 6.05
CA ILE A 42 -17.89 13.33 6.28
C ILE A 42 -18.44 14.58 6.98
N GLU A 43 -17.77 15.10 7.99
CA GLU A 43 -18.17 16.33 8.67
C GLU A 43 -18.07 17.56 7.76
N LEU A 44 -17.05 17.62 6.90
CA LEU A 44 -16.89 18.70 5.93
C LEU A 44 -18.00 18.67 4.87
N SER A 45 -18.34 17.48 4.35
CA SER A 45 -19.43 17.28 3.38
C SER A 45 -20.79 17.76 3.90
N LYS A 46 -21.03 17.67 5.22
CA LYS A 46 -22.26 18.20 5.84
C LYS A 46 -22.33 19.73 5.84
N LYS A 47 -21.19 20.42 5.74
CA LYS A 47 -21.07 21.88 5.85
C LYS A 47 -21.01 22.60 4.50
N VAL A 48 -20.86 21.87 3.40
CA VAL A 48 -20.74 22.42 2.05
C VAL A 48 -21.90 21.99 1.14
N SER A 49 -22.09 22.70 0.03
CA SER A 49 -23.11 22.42 -0.98
C SER A 49 -22.56 22.60 -2.40
N GLY A 50 -23.35 22.22 -3.41
CA GLY A 50 -23.00 22.36 -4.83
C GLY A 50 -21.79 21.52 -5.24
N GLU A 51 -21.02 22.01 -6.21
CA GLU A 51 -19.88 21.31 -6.80
C GLU A 51 -18.81 20.90 -5.77
N CYS A 52 -18.61 21.72 -4.74
CA CYS A 52 -17.66 21.42 -3.66
C CYS A 52 -18.08 20.14 -2.88
N LYS A 53 -19.38 20.01 -2.60
CA LYS A 53 -19.93 18.81 -1.96
C LYS A 53 -19.74 17.58 -2.82
N GLU A 54 -20.00 17.69 -4.13
CA GLU A 54 -19.83 16.56 -5.06
C GLU A 54 -18.38 16.05 -5.10
N LYS A 55 -17.40 16.96 -5.07
CA LYS A 55 -15.98 16.61 -5.00
C LYS A 55 -15.65 15.87 -3.70
N ILE A 56 -16.08 16.40 -2.56
CA ILE A 56 -15.83 15.77 -1.25
C ILE A 56 -16.53 14.41 -1.16
N ASP A 57 -17.77 14.29 -1.63
CA ASP A 57 -18.51 13.02 -1.62
C ASP A 57 -17.83 11.96 -2.50
N LYS A 58 -17.22 12.39 -3.62
CA LYS A 58 -16.38 11.52 -4.45
C LYS A 58 -15.12 11.07 -3.69
N ASP A 59 -14.44 11.97 -2.99
CA ASP A 59 -13.25 11.63 -2.19
C ASP A 59 -13.59 10.68 -1.04
N ILE A 60 -14.73 10.89 -0.35
CA ILE A 60 -15.27 9.97 0.66
C ILE A 60 -15.48 8.58 0.06
N LEU A 61 -16.09 8.50 -1.13
CA LEU A 61 -16.32 7.22 -1.80
C LEU A 61 -15.00 6.52 -2.13
N LEU A 62 -14.03 7.24 -2.71
CA LEU A 62 -12.71 6.70 -3.05
C LEU A 62 -11.96 6.21 -1.81
N LEU A 63 -11.96 6.99 -0.72
CA LEU A 63 -11.30 6.63 0.54
C LEU A 63 -11.94 5.40 1.19
N LYS A 64 -13.27 5.31 1.24
CA LYS A 64 -13.98 4.12 1.74
C LYS A 64 -13.61 2.87 0.98
N GLU A 65 -13.52 2.98 -0.35
CA GLU A 65 -13.16 1.85 -1.19
C GLU A 65 -11.68 1.45 -1.05
N GLY A 66 -10.78 2.41 -0.83
CA GLY A 66 -9.38 2.16 -0.47
C GLY A 66 -9.25 1.40 0.86
N LEU A 67 -9.88 1.93 1.92
CA LEU A 67 -9.89 1.32 3.25
C LEU A 67 -10.48 -0.09 3.25
N LYS A 68 -11.54 -0.33 2.47
CA LYS A 68 -12.11 -1.67 2.30
C LYS A 68 -11.13 -2.62 1.61
N GLY A 69 -10.38 -2.13 0.61
CA GLY A 69 -9.34 -2.89 -0.06
C GLY A 69 -8.22 -3.30 0.91
N GLU A 70 -7.69 -2.34 1.66
CA GLU A 70 -6.68 -2.59 2.69
C GLU A 70 -7.18 -3.53 3.79
N GLN A 71 -8.43 -3.36 4.25
CA GLN A 71 -9.03 -4.23 5.25
C GLN A 71 -9.07 -5.69 4.79
N ASN A 72 -9.39 -5.94 3.51
CA ASN A 72 -9.37 -7.27 2.94
C ASN A 72 -7.96 -7.86 2.92
N VAL A 73 -6.96 -7.07 2.49
CA VAL A 73 -5.56 -7.49 2.45
C VAL A 73 -5.05 -7.79 3.87
N TYR A 74 -5.35 -6.92 4.83
CA TYR A 74 -5.06 -7.13 6.24
C TYR A 74 -5.64 -8.45 6.75
N PHE A 75 -6.91 -8.75 6.44
CA PHE A 75 -7.55 -10.01 6.83
C PHE A 75 -6.83 -11.22 6.23
N GLN A 76 -6.43 -11.16 4.96
CA GLN A 76 -5.67 -12.24 4.32
C GLN A 76 -4.29 -12.43 4.97
N ILE A 77 -3.55 -11.35 5.24
CA ILE A 77 -2.24 -11.41 5.91
C ILE A 77 -2.38 -12.01 7.30
N LYS A 78 -3.38 -11.58 8.08
CA LYS A 78 -3.66 -12.06 9.45
C LYS A 78 -3.97 -13.55 9.47
N ASN A 79 -4.66 -14.07 8.46
CA ASN A 79 -5.06 -15.48 8.35
C ASN A 79 -4.13 -16.32 7.46
N SER A 80 -2.96 -15.81 7.08
CA SER A 80 -2.03 -16.54 6.18
C SER A 80 -1.24 -17.64 6.87
N PHE A 81 -1.13 -17.61 8.21
CA PHE A 81 -0.28 -18.49 9.03
C PHE A 81 1.21 -18.45 8.65
N ILE A 82 1.65 -17.48 7.84
CA ILE A 82 3.04 -17.34 7.45
C ILE A 82 3.81 -16.69 8.61
N PRO A 83 4.95 -17.26 9.05
CA PRO A 83 5.78 -16.64 10.08
C PRO A 83 6.38 -15.29 9.64
N MET A 84 5.74 -14.20 10.05
CA MET A 84 6.16 -12.84 9.71
C MET A 84 5.73 -11.84 10.78
N LEU A 85 6.40 -10.69 10.82
CA LEU A 85 5.86 -9.50 11.46
C LEU A 85 5.20 -8.61 10.41
N ALA A 86 4.06 -8.03 10.74
CA ALA A 86 3.33 -7.15 9.85
C ALA A 86 3.11 -5.79 10.51
N LEU A 87 3.24 -4.73 9.73
CA LEU A 87 2.96 -3.36 10.14
C LEU A 87 2.03 -2.75 9.09
N HIS A 88 0.88 -2.25 9.50
CA HIS A 88 -0.06 -1.52 8.63
C HIS A 88 0.12 -0.01 8.75
N ASP A 89 -0.06 0.71 7.65
CA ASP A 89 -0.10 2.18 7.58
C ASP A 89 1.10 2.86 8.25
N ILE A 90 2.31 2.49 7.83
CA ILE A 90 3.52 3.07 8.38
C ILE A 90 3.88 4.32 7.59
N ARG A 91 3.84 5.48 8.26
CA ARG A 91 4.36 6.74 7.72
C ARG A 91 5.74 7.05 8.31
N LEU A 92 6.75 7.03 7.45
CA LEU A 92 8.13 7.41 7.77
C LEU A 92 8.44 8.78 7.18
N GLU A 93 9.19 9.57 7.94
CA GLU A 93 9.70 10.88 7.54
C GLU A 93 11.21 10.82 7.64
N TYR A 94 11.89 11.28 6.59
CA TYR A 94 13.33 11.30 6.49
C TYR A 94 13.76 12.52 5.69
N GLU A 95 14.46 13.44 6.35
CA GLU A 95 14.78 14.76 5.80
C GLU A 95 13.50 15.42 5.27
N GLU A 96 13.46 15.76 3.98
CA GLU A 96 12.31 16.34 3.28
C GLU A 96 11.35 15.28 2.69
N TYR A 97 11.72 14.00 2.74
CA TYR A 97 10.96 12.91 2.16
C TYR A 97 9.99 12.31 3.16
N THR A 98 8.77 12.03 2.70
CA THR A 98 7.78 11.24 3.43
C THR A 98 7.42 10.02 2.61
N ALA A 99 7.43 8.85 3.24
CA ALA A 99 6.92 7.62 2.64
C ALA A 99 5.80 7.05 3.52
N GLN A 100 4.71 6.65 2.89
CA GLN A 100 3.64 5.89 3.52
C GLN A 100 3.59 4.49 2.92
N PHE A 101 3.48 3.50 3.79
CA PHE A 101 3.48 2.08 3.42
C PHE A 101 2.18 1.47 3.91
N ASP A 102 1.36 0.94 3.00
CA ASP A 102 0.14 0.23 3.39
C ASP A 102 0.48 -0.98 4.26
N PHE A 103 1.43 -1.82 3.82
CA PHE A 103 1.97 -2.88 4.65
C PHE A 103 3.48 -3.07 4.50
N ILE A 104 4.16 -3.21 5.63
CA ILE A 104 5.53 -3.72 5.72
C ILE A 104 5.47 -5.10 6.38
N LEU A 105 5.89 -6.13 5.65
CA LEU A 105 5.97 -7.51 6.12
C LEU A 105 7.43 -7.92 6.29
N ILE A 106 7.82 -8.28 7.50
CA ILE A 106 9.19 -8.64 7.84
C ILE A 106 9.24 -10.14 8.10
N THR A 107 9.92 -10.87 7.22
CA THR A 107 10.21 -12.29 7.39
C THR A 107 11.68 -12.49 7.77
N LYS A 108 12.07 -13.72 8.10
CA LYS A 108 13.48 -14.06 8.36
C LYS A 108 14.41 -13.87 7.15
N LYS A 109 13.88 -13.78 5.92
CA LYS A 109 14.68 -13.74 4.68
C LYS A 109 14.55 -12.44 3.88
N CYS A 110 13.45 -11.71 4.06
CA CYS A 110 13.08 -10.58 3.21
C CYS A 110 12.08 -9.68 3.92
N ILE A 111 12.16 -8.38 3.63
CA ILE A 111 11.08 -7.42 3.86
C ILE A 111 10.25 -7.35 2.58
N TYR A 112 8.93 -7.43 2.70
CA TYR A 112 8.01 -7.14 1.61
C TYR A 112 7.29 -5.83 1.92
N VAL A 113 7.21 -4.96 0.93
CA VAL A 113 6.42 -3.74 0.99
C VAL A 113 5.26 -3.90 0.03
N LEU A 114 4.05 -3.99 0.57
CA LEU A 114 2.84 -4.16 -0.21
C LEU A 114 2.17 -2.81 -0.38
N GLU A 115 1.92 -2.44 -1.63
CA GLU A 115 1.05 -1.33 -2.01
C GLU A 115 -0.31 -1.91 -2.40
N THR A 116 -1.37 -1.47 -1.74
CA THR A 116 -2.74 -1.94 -1.99
C THR A 116 -3.41 -0.97 -2.94
N LYS A 117 -3.66 -1.40 -4.18
CA LYS A 117 -4.43 -0.60 -5.14
C LYS A 117 -5.77 -1.20 -5.41
N LYS A 118 -6.79 -0.36 -5.31
CA LYS A 118 -8.07 -0.61 -5.92
C LYS A 118 -8.09 0.01 -7.32
N LEU A 119 -7.75 -0.80 -8.32
CA LEU A 119 -7.86 -0.37 -9.71
C LEU A 119 -9.31 -0.53 -10.20
N SER A 120 -9.85 0.54 -10.78
CA SER A 120 -11.16 0.56 -11.44
C SER A 120 -10.99 0.52 -12.95
N GLY A 121 -11.98 -0.03 -13.65
CA GLY A 121 -11.88 -0.23 -15.10
C GLY A 121 -11.00 -1.40 -15.50
N ASN A 122 -10.74 -1.52 -16.80
CA ASN A 122 -9.81 -2.51 -17.34
C ASN A 122 -8.40 -1.89 -17.37
N ILE A 123 -7.42 -2.62 -16.84
CA ILE A 123 -6.05 -2.15 -16.76
C ILE A 123 -5.22 -2.90 -17.79
N GLU A 124 -4.47 -2.13 -18.57
CA GLU A 124 -3.52 -2.60 -19.58
C GLU A 124 -2.14 -2.09 -19.17
N ILE A 125 -1.14 -2.96 -19.18
CA ILE A 125 0.26 -2.58 -19.02
C ILE A 125 0.92 -2.80 -20.39
N ASN A 126 1.34 -1.72 -21.03
CA ASN A 126 2.00 -1.78 -22.34
C ASN A 126 3.44 -2.30 -22.21
N GLU A 127 4.13 -2.42 -23.34
CA GLU A 127 5.51 -2.93 -23.39
C GLU A 127 6.51 -2.00 -22.68
N ASP A 128 6.23 -0.69 -22.65
CA ASP A 128 7.03 0.32 -21.95
C ASP A 128 6.78 0.34 -20.43
N GLY A 129 5.80 -0.44 -19.94
CA GLY A 129 5.43 -0.51 -18.53
C GLY A 129 4.44 0.57 -18.07
N ASP A 130 3.88 1.35 -19.00
CA ASP A 130 2.83 2.32 -18.70
C ASP A 130 1.53 1.62 -18.33
N PHE A 131 0.91 2.12 -17.26
CA PHE A 131 -0.41 1.68 -16.84
C PHE A 131 -1.46 2.50 -17.58
N ILE A 132 -2.29 1.82 -18.35
CA ILE A 132 -3.39 2.40 -19.12
C ILE A 132 -4.69 1.88 -18.54
N ARG A 133 -5.59 2.80 -18.18
CA ARG A 133 -6.91 2.49 -17.65
C ARG A 133 -7.98 2.75 -18.70
N THR A 134 -8.86 1.77 -18.92
CA THR A 134 -10.08 1.93 -19.72
C THR A 134 -11.32 1.94 -18.82
N ILE A 135 -12.12 3.00 -18.87
CA ILE A 135 -13.35 3.16 -18.08
C ILE A 135 -14.55 3.27 -19.01
N ARG A 136 -15.68 2.66 -18.62
CA ARG A 136 -16.97 2.86 -19.29
C ARG A 136 -17.72 4.04 -18.67
N THR A 137 -18.10 5.02 -19.47
CA THR A 137 -18.90 6.17 -19.05
C THR A 137 -20.35 5.77 -18.82
N LYS A 138 -21.11 6.62 -18.11
CA LYS A 138 -22.56 6.43 -17.92
C LYS A 138 -23.33 6.38 -19.24
N GLN A 139 -22.81 7.00 -20.30
CA GLN A 139 -23.39 7.00 -21.66
C GLN A 139 -22.99 5.76 -22.47
N GLY A 140 -22.29 4.80 -21.86
CA GLY A 140 -21.88 3.55 -22.50
C GLY A 140 -20.61 3.63 -23.35
N LYS A 141 -19.98 4.81 -23.48
CA LYS A 141 -18.71 4.99 -24.21
C LYS A 141 -17.52 4.51 -23.38
N PHE A 142 -16.45 4.07 -24.03
CA PHE A 142 -15.19 3.75 -23.37
C PHE A 142 -14.19 4.91 -23.52
N TYR A 143 -13.48 5.21 -22.44
CA TYR A 143 -12.43 6.22 -22.40
C TYR A 143 -11.14 5.59 -21.86
N LYS A 144 -10.00 5.88 -22.51
CA LYS A 144 -8.67 5.43 -22.09
C LYS A 144 -7.85 6.60 -21.59
N GLU A 145 -7.10 6.39 -20.51
CA GLU A 145 -6.13 7.35 -19.99
C GLU A 145 -4.92 6.64 -19.38
N GLY A 146 -3.78 7.34 -19.33
CA GLY A 146 -2.63 6.90 -18.54
C GLY A 146 -2.89 7.06 -17.05
N MET A 147 -2.27 6.22 -16.23
CA MET A 147 -2.28 6.33 -14.78
C MET A 147 -0.88 6.13 -14.20
N GLU A 148 -0.63 6.72 -13.03
CA GLU A 148 0.65 6.54 -12.35
C GLU A 148 0.89 5.05 -12.04
N SER A 149 2.11 4.58 -12.32
CA SER A 149 2.51 3.20 -12.06
C SER A 149 2.58 2.94 -10.55
N PRO A 150 1.73 2.06 -10.00
CA PRO A 150 1.82 1.70 -8.59
C PRO A 150 3.12 0.96 -8.25
N ILE A 151 3.78 0.38 -9.26
CA ILE A 151 5.09 -0.26 -9.12
C ILE A 151 6.14 0.82 -8.85
N THR A 152 6.22 1.83 -9.74
CA THR A 152 7.19 2.93 -9.61
C THR A 152 6.92 3.75 -8.35
N GLN A 153 5.66 3.97 -7.99
CA GLN A 153 5.29 4.63 -6.73
C GLN A 153 5.87 3.87 -5.52
N ASN A 154 5.63 2.55 -5.44
CA ASN A 154 6.10 1.74 -4.33
C ASN A 154 7.64 1.63 -4.29
N GLU A 155 8.31 1.60 -5.45
CA GLU A 155 9.78 1.62 -5.54
C GLU A 155 10.38 2.89 -4.94
N ARG A 156 9.78 4.06 -5.17
CA ARG A 156 10.22 5.32 -4.55
C ARG A 156 10.13 5.24 -3.02
N HIS A 157 9.02 4.73 -2.48
CA HIS A 157 8.86 4.53 -1.04
C HIS A 157 9.88 3.53 -0.48
N ILE A 158 10.15 2.43 -1.19
CA ILE A 158 11.16 1.44 -0.79
C ILE A 158 12.56 2.06 -0.75
N ASN A 159 12.91 2.97 -1.66
CA ASN A 159 14.20 3.65 -1.62
C ASN A 159 14.35 4.50 -0.35
N ILE A 160 13.30 5.19 0.08
CA ILE A 160 13.28 5.91 1.37
C ILE A 160 13.46 4.93 2.54
N LEU A 161 12.78 3.78 2.53
CA LEU A 161 12.95 2.75 3.55
C LEU A 161 14.39 2.22 3.61
N LYS A 162 15.02 1.96 2.46
CA LYS A 162 16.42 1.50 2.39
C LYS A 162 17.37 2.52 3.01
N GLU A 163 17.18 3.81 2.70
CA GLU A 163 18.02 4.89 3.25
C GLU A 163 17.89 5.02 4.76
N ILE A 164 16.66 4.90 5.30
CA ILE A 164 16.41 4.88 6.75
C ILE A 164 17.09 3.67 7.40
N LEU A 165 16.87 2.45 6.88
CA LEU A 165 17.44 1.23 7.45
C LEU A 165 18.97 1.25 7.46
N ARG A 166 19.59 1.84 6.42
CA ARG A 166 21.04 2.01 6.30
C ARG A 166 21.56 3.04 7.31
N LYS A 167 20.97 4.24 7.38
CA LYS A 167 21.44 5.30 8.29
C LYS A 167 21.31 4.90 9.77
N GLU A 168 20.24 4.18 10.12
CA GLU A 168 20.00 3.71 11.49
C GLU A 168 20.75 2.40 11.82
N ASN A 169 21.58 1.88 10.90
CA ASN A 169 22.32 0.61 11.06
C ASN A 169 21.46 -0.59 11.46
N LEU A 170 20.19 -0.61 11.03
CA LEU A 170 19.24 -1.65 11.43
C LEU A 170 19.43 -2.93 10.63
N VAL A 171 19.61 -2.79 9.32
CA VAL A 171 19.97 -3.91 8.46
C VAL A 171 20.78 -3.45 7.26
N ASN A 172 21.91 -4.11 7.04
CA ASN A 172 22.73 -3.94 5.85
C ASN A 172 22.50 -5.13 4.91
N ASN A 173 22.17 -4.85 3.65
CA ASN A 173 21.98 -5.84 2.57
C ASN A 173 20.84 -6.85 2.75
N PHE A 174 19.77 -6.49 3.48
CA PHE A 174 18.60 -7.36 3.57
C PHE A 174 17.65 -7.14 2.40
N PRO A 175 17.16 -8.21 1.73
CA PRO A 175 16.28 -8.05 0.58
C PRO A 175 14.99 -7.31 0.94
N ILE A 176 14.65 -6.29 0.14
CA ILE A 176 13.36 -5.60 0.20
C ILE A 176 12.67 -5.77 -1.15
N LYS A 177 11.47 -6.33 -1.16
CA LYS A 177 10.69 -6.62 -2.36
C LYS A 177 9.41 -5.79 -2.39
N SER A 178 9.17 -5.17 -3.55
CA SER A 178 7.90 -4.49 -3.87
C SER A 178 6.85 -5.51 -4.29
N LEU A 179 5.64 -5.39 -3.75
CA LEU A 179 4.47 -6.13 -4.22
C LEU A 179 3.31 -5.15 -4.38
N VAL A 180 2.62 -5.19 -5.53
CA VAL A 180 1.37 -4.46 -5.72
C VAL A 180 0.22 -5.45 -5.59
N VAL A 181 -0.68 -5.19 -4.65
CA VAL A 181 -1.84 -6.05 -4.37
C VAL A 181 -3.10 -5.37 -4.91
N ILE A 182 -3.82 -6.09 -5.76
CA ILE A 182 -5.05 -5.60 -6.38
C ILE A 182 -6.24 -6.05 -5.54
N ALA A 183 -6.75 -5.15 -4.71
CA ALA A 183 -7.76 -5.48 -3.71
C ALA A 183 -9.21 -5.49 -4.24
N ASN A 184 -9.38 -5.68 -5.55
CA ASN A 184 -10.67 -5.86 -6.20
C ASN A 184 -10.67 -7.11 -7.09
N PRO A 185 -11.37 -8.19 -6.70
CA PRO A 185 -11.36 -9.45 -7.44
C PRO A 185 -12.02 -9.35 -8.83
N LYS A 186 -12.74 -8.26 -9.11
CA LYS A 186 -13.37 -8.02 -10.42
C LYS A 186 -12.46 -7.29 -11.40
N THR A 187 -11.28 -6.84 -10.97
CA THR A 187 -10.34 -6.13 -11.85
C THR A 187 -9.66 -7.13 -12.77
N ILE A 188 -9.77 -6.90 -14.08
CA ILE A 188 -9.03 -7.65 -15.10
C ILE A 188 -7.77 -6.85 -15.45
N ILE A 189 -6.61 -7.49 -15.32
CA ILE A 189 -5.32 -6.94 -15.72
C ILE A 189 -4.84 -7.69 -16.96
N LYS A 190 -4.62 -6.95 -18.04
CA LYS A 190 -3.95 -7.45 -19.24
C LYS A 190 -2.53 -6.93 -19.23
N LYS A 191 -1.56 -7.84 -19.28
CA LYS A 191 -0.15 -7.52 -19.43
C LYS A 191 0.26 -7.89 -20.86
N ALA A 192 1.00 -7.01 -21.54
CA ALA A 192 1.66 -7.39 -22.78
C ALA A 192 2.56 -8.62 -22.53
N GLU A 193 2.48 -9.61 -23.43
CA GLU A 193 3.42 -10.73 -23.39
C GLU A 193 4.81 -10.17 -23.68
N VAL A 194 5.75 -10.39 -22.75
CA VAL A 194 7.16 -10.13 -23.04
C VAL A 194 7.56 -11.16 -24.08
N GLN A 195 7.74 -10.73 -25.34
CA GLN A 195 8.43 -11.56 -26.32
C GLN A 195 9.85 -11.76 -25.80
N ASN A 196 10.14 -12.96 -25.29
CA ASN A 196 11.49 -13.36 -24.99
C ASN A 196 12.23 -13.42 -26.33
N ILE A 197 13.06 -12.42 -26.60
CA ILE A 197 14.07 -12.44 -27.69
C ILE A 197 15.31 -13.13 -27.16
#